data_AF-V9GFG3-F1
#
_entry.id   AF-V9GFG3-F1
#
_cell.length_a   1.000
_cell.length_b   1.000
_cell.length_c   1.000
_cell.angle_alpha   90.00
_cell.angle_beta   90.00
_cell.angle_gamma   90.00
#
_symmetry.space_group_name_H-M   'P 1'
#
loop_
_entity.id
_entity.type
_entity.pdbx_description
1 polymer ?
#
loop_
_entity_poly.entity_id
_entity_poly.type
_entity_poly.pdbx_seq_one_letter_code
_entity_poly.pdbx_strand_id
1 'polypeptide(L)' 'MRNEQFEGNSFGIRNVYRRLELYYNDLVKFNISSSPNQGTVVSFEIPIKLLEIQGGESRELSS' A
#
# COMPACT_ATOMS: atom_id res chain seq x y z
N MET A 1 14.94 2.12 6.69
CA MET A 1 14.79 1.35 7.94
C MET A 1 13.49 0.57 7.82
N ARG A 2 13.55 -0.76 7.86
CA ARG A 2 12.38 -1.63 7.66
C ARG A 2 11.68 -1.73 9.01
N ASN A 3 10.50 -1.14 9.17
CA ASN A 3 9.77 -1.21 10.44
C ASN A 3 9.32 -2.66 10.68
N GLU A 4 9.99 -3.33 11.61
CA GLU A 4 9.75 -4.70 12.07
C GLU A 4 8.54 -4.79 13.02
N GLN A 5 7.43 -4.10 12.70
CA GLN A 5 6.22 -4.12 13.54
C GLN A 5 5.23 -5.25 13.22
N PHE A 6 5.60 -6.18 12.34
CA PHE A 6 4.78 -7.34 11.99
C PHE A 6 5.31 -8.62 12.66
N GLU A 7 5.58 -8.54 13.97
CA GLU A 7 5.85 -9.72 14.80
C GLU A 7 4.53 -10.42 15.14
N GLY A 8 3.99 -11.11 14.14
CA GLY A 8 2.78 -11.90 14.26
C GLY A 8 2.48 -12.53 12.91
N ASN A 9 1.92 -13.74 12.94
CA ASN A 9 1.61 -14.56 11.76
C ASN A 9 0.49 -13.95 10.87
N SER A 10 0.55 -12.66 10.56
CA SER A 10 -0.47 -11.88 9.86
C SER A 10 -0.24 -11.94 8.35
N PHE A 11 -0.46 -13.11 7.76
CA PHE A 11 -0.35 -13.31 6.31
C PHE A 11 -1.19 -12.30 5.51
N GLY A 12 -2.38 -11.94 6.01
CA GLY A 12 -3.26 -10.96 5.37
C GLY A 12 -2.61 -9.58 5.24
N ILE A 13 -2.15 -9.00 6.35
CA ILE A 13 -1.54 -7.66 6.34
C ILE A 13 -0.22 -7.65 5.56
N ARG A 14 0.58 -8.72 5.68
CA ARG A 14 1.82 -8.87 4.89
C ARG A 14 1.53 -8.94 3.39
N ASN A 15 0.43 -9.58 3.00
CA ASN A 15 0.02 -9.68 1.60
C ASN A 15 -0.50 -8.34 1.05
N VAL A 16 -1.15 -7.52 1.89
CA VAL A 16 -1.50 -6.13 1.55
C VAL A 16 -0.22 -5.29 1.38
N TYR A 17 0.68 -5.31 2.36
CA TYR A 17 1.94 -4.55 2.31
C TYR A 17 2.77 -4.91 1.08
N ARG A 18 2.94 -6.21 0.78
CA ARG A 18 3.64 -6.67 -0.42
C ARG A 18 3.01 -6.16 -1.71
N ARG A 19 1.68 -6.09 -1.82
CA ARG A 19 1.04 -5.54 -3.02
C ARG A 19 1.28 -4.05 -3.15
N LEU A 20 1.19 -3.32 -2.04
CA LEU A 20 1.50 -1.89 -2.04
C LEU A 20 2.94 -1.64 -2.50
N GLU A 21 3.90 -2.40 -1.98
CA GLU A 21 5.31 -2.35 -2.39
C GLU A 21 5.49 -2.72 -3.88
N LEU A 22 4.81 -3.76 -4.37
CA LEU A 22 4.90 -4.17 -5.79
C LEU A 22 4.36 -3.10 -6.76
N TYR A 23 3.29 -2.41 -6.40
CA TYR A 23 2.63 -1.45 -7.31
C TYR A 23 3.19 -0.04 -7.21
N TYR A 24 3.74 0.33 -6.06
CA TYR A 24 4.08 1.71 -5.74
C TYR A 24 5.49 1.85 -5.15
N ASN A 25 6.27 0.76 -5.11
CA ASN A 25 7.59 0.69 -4.50
C ASN A 25 7.57 1.20 -3.04
N ASP A 26 8.67 1.79 -2.58
CA ASP A 26 8.84 2.36 -1.23
C ASP A 26 8.08 3.69 -1.01
N LEU A 27 7.21 4.10 -1.94
CA LEU A 27 6.54 5.40 -1.89
C LEU A 27 5.20 5.38 -1.14
N VAL A 28 4.79 4.20 -0.63
CA VAL A 28 3.56 4.04 0.15
C VAL A 28 3.87 4.11 1.62
N LYS A 29 3.15 4.97 2.33
CA LYS A 29 3.10 4.92 3.79
C LYS A 29 1.96 4.02 4.21
N PHE A 30 2.24 3.11 5.13
CA PHE A 30 1.25 2.20 5.70
C PHE A 30 1.29 2.33 7.22
N ASN A 31 0.12 2.57 7.84
CA ASN A 31 0.01 2.80 9.27
C ASN A 31 -1.12 1.96 9.87
N ILE A 32 -0.88 1.43 11.06
CA ILE A 32 -1.88 0.72 11.87
C ILE A 32 -1.92 1.38 13.24
N SER A 33 -3.11 1.80 13.65
CA SER A 33 -3.38 2.32 14.99
C SER A 33 -4.47 1.47 15.63
N SER A 34 -4.17 0.84 16.75
CA SER A 34 -5.12 0.01 17.49
C SER A 34 -5.12 0.41 18.95
N SER A 35 -6.30 0.62 19.52
CA SER A 35 -6.47 0.96 20.93
C SER A 35 -7.57 0.10 21.55
N PRO A 36 -7.37 -0.46 22.76
CA PRO A 36 -8.40 -1.25 23.43
C PRO A 36 -9.73 -0.50 23.51
N ASN A 37 -10.83 -1.19 23.21
CA ASN A 37 -12.18 -0.65 23.20
C ASN A 37 -12.44 0.51 22.21
N GLN A 38 -11.50 0.82 21.30
CA GLN A 38 -11.67 1.82 20.23
C GLN A 38 -11.58 1.20 18.83
N GLY A 39 -11.20 -0.07 18.75
CA GLY A 39 -11.02 -0.79 17.50
C GLY A 39 -9.63 -0.59 16.88
N THR A 40 -9.53 -0.93 15.60
CA THR A 40 -8.29 -0.84 14.83
C THR A 40 -8.52 -0.05 13.56
N VAL A 41 -7.67 0.93 13.31
CA VAL A 41 -7.66 1.75 12.09
C VAL A 41 -6.40 1.39 11.30
N VAL A 42 -6.60 1.05 10.04
CA VAL A 42 -5.53 0.79 9.08
C VAL A 42 -5.64 1.84 7.98
N SER A 43 -4.53 2.54 7.70
CA SER A 43 -4.48 3.56 6.66
C SER A 43 -3.26 3.38 5.76
N PHE A 44 -3.39 3.83 4.52
CA PHE A 44 -2.29 3.91 3.56
C PHE A 44 -2.36 5.23 2.79
N GLU A 45 -1.19 5.76 2.42
CA GLU A 45 -1.06 6.98 1.63
C GLU A 45 -0.32 6.65 0.33
N ILE A 46 -0.94 6.95 -0.81
CA ILE A 46 -0.35 6.78 -2.15
C ILE A 46 -0.26 8.16 -2.80
N PRO A 47 0.94 8.60 -3.24
CA PRO A 47 1.08 9.83 -4.01
C PRO A 47 0.26 9.79 -5.31
N ILE A 48 -0.56 10.82 -5.56
CA ILE A 48 -1.43 10.91 -6.75
C ILE A 48 -0.64 10.71 -8.06
N LYS A 49 0.58 11.23 -8.15
CA LYS A 49 1.47 11.09 -9.31
C LYS A 49 1.75 9.63 -9.72
N LEU A 50 1.64 8.68 -8.78
CA LEU A 50 1.83 7.25 -9.07
C LEU A 50 0.58 6.59 -9.64
N LEU A 51 -0.58 7.22 -9.51
CA LEU A 51 -1.84 6.72 -10.07
C LEU A 51 -1.92 7.01 -11.58
N GLU A 52 -1.21 8.04 -12.06
CA GLU A 52 -1.15 8.43 -13.46
C GLU A 52 -0.35 7.44 -14.33
N ILE A 53 0.65 6.77 -13.74
CA ILE A 53 1.54 5.81 -14.42
C ILE A 53 0.76 4.57 -14.91
N GLN A 54 -0.45 4.29 -14.38
CA GLN A 54 -1.25 3.13 -14.75
C GLN A 54 -2.44 3.44 -15.68
N GLY A 55 -2.65 4.71 -16.06
CA GLY A 55 -3.81 5.13 -16.87
C GLY A 55 -3.51 5.41 -18.35
N GLY A 56 -2.25 5.35 -18.79
CA GLY A 56 -1.80 5.99 -20.04
C GLY A 56 -1.36 5.09 -21.20
N GLU A 57 -1.31 3.76 -21.07
CA GLU A 57 -0.79 2.87 -22.14
C GLU A 57 -1.85 2.01 -22.84
N SER A 58 -3.10 2.49 -22.91
CA SER A 58 -4.13 1.81 -23.71
C SER A 58 -5.15 2.80 -24.26
N ARG A 59 -4.74 3.59 -25.26
CA ARG A 59 -5.58 4.23 -26.29
C ARG A 59 -4.78 5.30 -27.03
N GLU A 60 -3.82 4.88 -27.84
CA GLU A 60 -3.29 5.65 -28.97
C GLU A 60 -2.18 4.78 -29.54
N LEU A 61 -2.50 3.96 -30.54
CA LEU A 61 -1.61 3.39 -31.58
C LEU A 61 -2.39 2.28 -32.32
N SER A 62 -3.47 2.70 -32.96
CA SER A 62 -4.04 2.01 -34.12
C SER A 62 -4.61 3.09 -35.04
N SER A 63 -3.70 3.71 -35.80
CA SER A 63 -4.01 4.47 -37.01
C SER A 63 -3.61 3.62 -38.22
#